data_AF-A0A3G8XN32-F1
#
_entry.id   AF-A0A3G8XN32-F1
#
_cell.length_a   1.000
_cell.length_b   1.000
_cell.length_c   1.000
_cell.angle_alpha   90.00
_cell.angle_beta   90.00
_cell.angle_gamma   90.00
#
_symmetry.space_group_name_H-M   'P 1'
#
loop_
_entity.id
_entity.type
_entity.pdbx_description
1 polymer ?
#
loop_
_entity_poly.entity_id
_entity_poly.type
_entity_poly.pdbx_seq_one_letter_code
_entity_poly.pdbx_strand_id
1 'polypeptide(L)'
;MNENLKQVKKFNSIKKSCFQRLVSLGFDENKLESHYLNSAIVESEEGKLRDFIWSKYHELLHENAQDLQKQSQIHWSMAVFSYDYENGKNTLQQKDLSHKARLLNYEILSLQQNSLNYRIVIIPGKCSICQSEKDKNYTIEEMRSNPVIPHKNCDCSGFGCICMYGLTTLRDENGDLIWNEDSFDYTNKSRKIKTNDKLAREGAGAIISFLNLFKKKR
;
A
#
# COMPACT_ATOMS: atom_id res chain seq x y z
N MET A 1 22.96 10.36 -28.75
CA MET A 1 22.40 9.05 -28.33
C MET A 1 21.12 8.81 -29.10
N ASN A 2 21.07 7.76 -29.93
CA ASN A 2 19.96 7.41 -30.83
C ASN A 2 18.64 7.30 -30.03
N GLU A 3 17.56 7.93 -30.51
CA GLU A 3 16.25 7.94 -29.85
C GLU A 3 15.68 6.54 -29.66
N ASN A 4 15.93 5.65 -30.62
CA ASN A 4 15.54 4.25 -30.54
C ASN A 4 16.23 3.54 -29.34
N LEU A 5 17.53 3.77 -29.15
CA LEU A 5 18.26 3.23 -27.98
C LEU A 5 17.73 3.77 -26.64
N LYS A 6 17.20 5.00 -26.60
CA LYS A 6 16.56 5.54 -25.39
C LYS A 6 15.23 4.83 -25.10
N GLN A 7 14.41 4.61 -26.11
CA GLN A 7 13.11 3.94 -25.99
C GLN A 7 13.27 2.49 -25.52
N VAL A 8 14.18 1.73 -26.14
CA VAL A 8 14.45 0.33 -25.74
C VAL A 8 14.96 0.23 -24.29
N LYS A 9 15.87 1.13 -23.88
CA LYS A 9 16.34 1.16 -22.48
C LYS A 9 15.23 1.44 -21.48
N LYS A 10 14.33 2.37 -21.81
CA LYS A 10 13.18 2.69 -20.96
C LYS A 10 12.20 1.51 -20.89
N PHE A 11 11.88 0.90 -22.03
CA PHE A 11 11.05 -0.30 -22.11
C PHE A 11 11.59 -1.41 -21.20
N ASN A 12 12.87 -1.75 -21.32
CA ASN A 12 13.51 -2.81 -20.52
C ASN A 12 13.55 -2.48 -19.02
N SER A 13 13.71 -1.20 -18.67
CA SER A 13 13.63 -0.75 -17.27
C SER A 13 12.23 -0.97 -16.69
N ILE A 14 11.18 -0.59 -17.43
CA ILE A 14 9.78 -0.80 -17.04
C ILE A 14 9.50 -2.29 -16.87
N LYS A 15 9.84 -3.11 -17.88
CA LYS A 15 9.65 -4.58 -17.86
C LYS A 15 10.27 -5.17 -16.60
N LYS A 16 11.57 -4.93 -16.40
CA LYS A 16 12.32 -5.50 -15.27
C LYS A 16 11.72 -5.13 -13.92
N SER A 17 11.44 -3.84 -13.70
CA SER A 17 10.85 -3.34 -12.45
C SER A 17 9.49 -3.98 -12.17
N CYS A 18 8.61 -4.02 -13.18
CA CYS A 18 7.25 -4.52 -13.02
C CYS A 18 7.20 -6.04 -12.88
N PHE A 19 8.05 -6.78 -13.58
CA PHE A 19 8.10 -8.24 -13.48
C PHE A 19 8.58 -8.66 -12.09
N GLN A 20 9.63 -8.02 -11.58
CA GLN A 20 10.08 -8.23 -10.20
C GLN A 20 8.97 -7.96 -9.19
N ARG A 21 8.16 -6.92 -9.40
CA ARG A 21 7.03 -6.60 -8.52
C ARG A 21 5.93 -7.68 -8.60
N LEU A 22 5.54 -8.12 -9.80
CA LEU A 22 4.56 -9.18 -9.99
C LEU A 22 5.01 -10.50 -9.34
N VAL A 23 6.28 -10.87 -9.51
CA VAL A 23 6.87 -12.05 -8.86
C VAL A 23 6.85 -11.91 -7.34
N SER A 24 7.18 -10.73 -6.79
CA SER A 24 7.11 -10.49 -5.34
C SER A 24 5.69 -10.59 -4.76
N LEU A 25 4.66 -10.37 -5.60
CA LEU A 25 3.26 -10.57 -5.23
C LEU A 25 2.84 -12.04 -5.33
N GLY A 26 3.68 -12.93 -5.86
CA GLY A 26 3.42 -14.36 -5.97
C GLY A 26 3.09 -14.84 -7.38
N PHE A 27 3.25 -14.01 -8.42
CA PHE A 27 3.15 -14.50 -9.79
C PHE A 27 4.33 -15.42 -10.11
N ASP A 28 4.09 -16.59 -10.68
CA ASP A 28 5.17 -17.49 -11.11
C ASP A 28 6.02 -16.86 -12.23
N GLU A 29 7.34 -16.76 -11.99
CA GLU A 29 8.26 -16.07 -12.91
C GLU A 29 8.30 -16.72 -14.30
N ASN A 30 8.30 -18.06 -14.35
CA ASN A 30 8.35 -18.80 -15.62
C ASN A 30 7.06 -18.62 -16.43
N LYS A 31 5.89 -18.67 -15.76
CA LYS A 31 4.57 -18.40 -16.35
C LYS A 31 4.50 -16.96 -16.85
N LEU A 32 5.03 -15.99 -16.09
CA LEU A 32 5.05 -14.58 -16.48
C LEU A 32 5.87 -14.33 -17.74
N GLU A 33 7.10 -14.85 -17.80
CA GLU A 33 7.95 -14.73 -18.99
C GLU A 33 7.34 -15.47 -20.20
N SER A 34 6.76 -16.65 -19.98
CA SER A 34 6.07 -17.39 -21.05
C SER A 34 4.88 -16.61 -21.61
N HIS A 35 4.04 -16.03 -20.74
CA HIS A 35 2.94 -15.17 -21.13
C HIS A 35 3.41 -13.93 -21.90
N TYR A 36 4.53 -13.33 -21.48
CA TYR A 36 5.11 -12.19 -22.16
C TYR A 36 5.63 -12.55 -23.55
N LEU A 37 6.38 -13.64 -23.69
CA LEU A 37 6.86 -14.13 -24.98
C LEU A 37 5.69 -14.41 -25.95
N ASN A 38 4.62 -15.03 -25.45
CA ASN A 38 3.42 -15.32 -26.23
C ASN A 38 2.60 -14.09 -26.61
N SER A 39 2.79 -12.94 -25.93
CA SER A 39 2.10 -11.69 -26.24
C SER A 39 2.67 -10.95 -27.45
N ALA A 40 3.83 -11.38 -27.97
CA ALA A 40 4.50 -10.78 -29.13
C ALA A 40 4.69 -9.25 -29.05
N ILE A 41 4.86 -8.71 -27.84
CA ILE A 41 5.11 -7.28 -27.61
C ILE A 41 6.54 -6.95 -28.03
N VAL A 42 6.68 -6.02 -28.97
CA VAL A 42 7.99 -5.64 -29.51
C VAL A 42 8.69 -4.64 -28.57
N GLU A 43 10.01 -4.73 -28.49
CA GLU A 43 10.86 -3.78 -27.74
C GLU A 43 10.74 -2.37 -28.34
N SER A 44 9.85 -1.56 -27.78
CA SER A 44 9.54 -0.14 -28.07
C SER A 44 8.06 0.15 -27.81
N GLU A 45 7.21 -0.89 -27.75
CA GLU A 45 5.77 -0.78 -27.55
C GLU A 45 5.41 -0.62 -26.07
N GLU A 46 5.84 0.48 -25.45
CA GLU A 46 5.61 0.76 -24.02
C GLU A 46 4.13 0.65 -23.62
N GLY A 47 3.20 1.08 -24.47
CA GLY A 47 1.76 1.01 -24.21
C GLY A 47 1.30 -0.43 -24.01
N LYS A 48 1.63 -1.32 -24.96
CA LYS A 48 1.26 -2.75 -24.87
C LYS A 48 1.92 -3.44 -23.68
N LEU A 49 3.16 -3.08 -23.35
CA LEU A 49 3.81 -3.59 -22.14
C LEU A 49 3.03 -3.21 -20.87
N ARG A 50 2.51 -1.98 -20.80
CA ARG A 50 1.70 -1.54 -19.65
C ARG A 50 0.37 -2.26 -19.59
N ASP A 51 -0.31 -2.45 -20.73
CA ASP A 51 -1.56 -3.20 -20.81
C ASP A 51 -1.36 -4.66 -20.36
N PHE A 52 -0.24 -5.27 -20.77
CA PHE A 52 0.16 -6.59 -20.31
C PHE A 52 0.34 -6.62 -18.79
N ILE A 53 1.08 -5.66 -18.21
CA ILE A 53 1.30 -5.60 -16.76
C ILE A 53 -0.02 -5.42 -16.00
N TRP A 54 -0.91 -4.55 -16.49
CA TRP A 54 -2.27 -4.39 -15.93
C TRP A 54 -3.04 -5.71 -15.94
N SER A 55 -3.02 -6.44 -17.06
CA SER A 55 -3.69 -7.74 -17.16
C SER A 55 -3.19 -8.73 -16.10
N LYS A 56 -1.89 -8.70 -15.76
CA LYS A 56 -1.30 -9.58 -14.74
C LYS A 56 -1.65 -9.19 -13.32
N TYR A 57 -1.82 -7.91 -13.03
CA TYR A 57 -2.42 -7.51 -11.76
C TYR A 57 -3.86 -8.00 -11.62
N HIS A 58 -4.67 -7.91 -12.68
CA HIS A 58 -6.04 -8.41 -12.66
C HIS A 58 -6.12 -9.94 -12.50
N GLU A 59 -5.23 -10.68 -13.17
CA GLU A 59 -5.07 -12.13 -12.97
C GLU A 59 -4.79 -12.44 -11.49
N LEU A 60 -3.83 -11.75 -10.86
CA LEU A 60 -3.53 -11.93 -9.44
C LEU A 60 -4.70 -11.59 -8.52
N LEU A 61 -5.44 -10.51 -8.80
CA LEU A 61 -6.65 -10.17 -8.02
C LEU A 61 -7.68 -11.30 -8.08
N HIS A 62 -7.85 -11.90 -9.26
CA HIS A 62 -8.79 -13.00 -9.45
C HIS A 62 -8.33 -14.27 -8.72
N GLU A 63 -7.06 -14.65 -8.87
CA GLU A 63 -6.47 -15.82 -8.20
C GLU A 63 -6.50 -15.68 -6.67
N ASN A 64 -6.47 -14.44 -6.15
CA ASN A 64 -6.45 -14.14 -4.72
C ASN A 64 -7.74 -13.49 -4.22
N ALA A 65 -8.88 -13.75 -4.88
CA ALA A 65 -10.17 -13.11 -4.58
C ALA A 65 -10.67 -13.31 -3.14
N GLN A 66 -10.12 -14.27 -2.38
CA GLN A 66 -10.45 -14.52 -0.97
C GLN A 66 -9.35 -14.10 0.01
N ASP A 67 -8.14 -13.77 -0.48
CA ASP A 67 -7.04 -13.30 0.36
C ASP A 67 -7.02 -11.77 0.37
N LEU A 68 -7.66 -11.19 1.39
CA LEU A 68 -7.74 -9.73 1.56
C LEU A 68 -6.35 -9.10 1.69
N GLN A 69 -5.39 -9.79 2.31
CA GLN A 69 -4.03 -9.28 2.50
C GLN A 69 -3.31 -9.18 1.17
N LYS A 70 -3.42 -10.23 0.36
CA LYS A 70 -2.85 -10.21 -0.97
C LYS A 70 -3.53 -9.18 -1.85
N GLN A 71 -4.87 -9.08 -1.83
CA GLN A 71 -5.58 -8.05 -2.59
C GLN A 71 -5.14 -6.64 -2.20
N SER A 72 -4.93 -6.39 -0.90
CA SER A 72 -4.40 -5.10 -0.43
C SER A 72 -3.05 -4.78 -1.08
N GLN A 73 -2.11 -5.73 -1.06
CA GLN A 73 -0.78 -5.58 -1.65
C GLN A 73 -0.83 -5.39 -3.18
N ILE A 74 -1.73 -6.10 -3.87
CA ILE A 74 -1.92 -5.99 -5.32
C ILE A 74 -2.47 -4.61 -5.68
N HIS A 75 -3.54 -4.15 -5.03
CA HIS A 75 -4.12 -2.82 -5.26
C HIS A 75 -3.10 -1.71 -5.00
N TRP A 76 -2.28 -1.84 -3.96
CA TRP A 76 -1.20 -0.89 -3.71
C TRP A 76 -0.18 -0.88 -4.85
N SER A 77 0.25 -2.06 -5.31
CA SER A 77 1.21 -2.18 -6.42
C SER A 77 0.67 -1.62 -7.74
N MET A 78 -0.63 -1.79 -8.00
CA MET A 78 -1.35 -1.15 -9.10
C MET A 78 -1.35 0.38 -9.00
N ALA A 79 -1.58 0.94 -7.80
CA ALA A 79 -1.53 2.38 -7.59
C ALA A 79 -0.13 2.95 -7.86
N VAL A 80 0.92 2.26 -7.39
CA VAL A 80 2.32 2.64 -7.65
C VAL A 80 2.63 2.53 -9.14
N PHE A 81 2.17 1.49 -9.82
CA PHE A 81 2.34 1.33 -11.26
C PHE A 81 1.71 2.47 -12.06
N SER A 82 0.47 2.87 -11.72
CA SER A 82 -0.20 4.01 -12.34
C SER A 82 0.59 5.33 -12.11
N TYR A 83 1.12 5.54 -10.91
CA TYR A 83 1.97 6.70 -10.62
C TYR A 83 3.26 6.72 -11.44
N ASP A 84 4.02 5.63 -11.40
CA ASP A 84 5.36 5.54 -11.99
C ASP A 84 5.33 5.61 -13.52
N TYR A 85 4.29 5.04 -14.14
CA TYR A 85 4.29 4.80 -15.58
C TYR A 85 3.16 5.47 -16.34
N GLU A 86 2.06 5.89 -15.71
CA GLU A 86 0.96 6.61 -16.40
C GLU A 86 1.05 8.13 -16.28
N ASN A 87 2.18 8.66 -15.77
CA ASN A 87 2.48 10.09 -15.64
C ASN A 87 1.38 10.86 -14.88
N GLY A 88 0.72 10.22 -13.91
CA GLY A 88 -0.34 10.83 -13.12
C GLY A 88 -1.62 11.19 -13.90
N LYS A 89 -1.76 10.75 -15.17
CA LYS A 89 -2.94 11.03 -16.01
C LYS A 89 -4.25 10.53 -15.39
N ASN A 90 -4.18 9.51 -14.54
CA ASN A 90 -5.33 8.96 -13.84
C ASN A 90 -5.18 9.03 -12.32
N THR A 91 -4.95 10.24 -11.80
CA THR A 91 -4.80 10.49 -10.36
C THR A 91 -5.99 9.95 -9.56
N LEU A 92 -7.20 9.96 -10.14
CA LEU A 92 -8.39 9.42 -9.50
C LEU A 92 -8.32 7.89 -9.35
N GLN A 93 -7.93 7.17 -10.42
CA GLN A 93 -7.73 5.72 -10.36
C GLN A 93 -6.62 5.34 -9.38
N GLN A 94 -5.51 6.08 -9.36
CA GLN A 94 -4.45 5.88 -8.38
C GLN A 94 -4.97 6.04 -6.93
N LYS A 95 -5.75 7.10 -6.67
CA LYS A 95 -6.35 7.35 -5.35
C LYS A 95 -7.31 6.23 -4.97
N ASP A 96 -8.16 5.78 -5.90
CA ASP A 96 -9.09 4.67 -5.69
C ASP A 96 -8.36 3.37 -5.36
N LEU A 97 -7.30 3.01 -6.10
CA LEU A 97 -6.50 1.81 -5.85
C LEU A 97 -5.78 1.87 -4.50
N SER A 98 -5.16 3.00 -4.18
CA SER A 98 -4.52 3.24 -2.87
C SER A 98 -5.55 3.12 -1.73
N HIS A 99 -6.75 3.64 -1.95
CA HIS A 99 -7.83 3.56 -0.98
C HIS A 99 -8.34 2.12 -0.79
N LYS A 100 -8.61 1.38 -1.87
CA LYS A 100 -9.00 -0.04 -1.83
C LYS A 100 -7.98 -0.88 -1.09
N ALA A 101 -6.69 -0.69 -1.38
CA ALA A 101 -5.60 -1.37 -0.68
C ALA A 101 -5.70 -1.20 0.83
N ARG A 102 -5.99 0.03 1.27
CA ARG A 102 -6.09 0.36 2.69
C ARG A 102 -7.33 -0.21 3.32
N LEU A 103 -8.50 -0.06 2.71
CA LEU A 103 -9.75 -0.63 3.24
C LEU A 103 -9.59 -2.12 3.53
N LEU A 104 -9.02 -2.86 2.58
CA LEU A 104 -8.73 -4.28 2.76
C LEU A 104 -7.77 -4.51 3.93
N ASN A 105 -6.73 -3.68 4.06
CA ASN A 105 -5.82 -3.75 5.20
C ASN A 105 -6.52 -3.47 6.55
N TYR A 106 -7.44 -2.51 6.61
CA TYR A 106 -8.23 -2.25 7.80
C TYR A 106 -9.17 -3.40 8.13
N GLU A 107 -9.79 -3.99 7.12
CA GLU A 107 -10.71 -5.12 7.29
C GLU A 107 -9.98 -6.35 7.83
N ILE A 108 -8.76 -6.61 7.34
CA ILE A 108 -7.87 -7.63 7.93
C ILE A 108 -7.60 -7.32 9.39
N LEU A 109 -7.29 -6.07 9.73
CA LEU A 109 -6.96 -5.71 11.11
C LEU A 109 -8.17 -5.69 12.04
N SER A 110 -9.39 -5.55 11.51
CA SER A 110 -10.64 -5.73 12.26
C SER A 110 -11.05 -7.20 12.41
N LEU A 111 -10.72 -8.04 11.43
CA LEU A 111 -11.03 -9.47 11.44
C LEU A 111 -10.00 -10.30 12.21
N GLN A 112 -8.72 -9.95 12.08
CA GLN A 112 -7.68 -10.47 12.94
C GLN A 112 -7.90 -9.86 14.31
N GLN A 113 -8.14 -10.72 15.30
CA GLN A 113 -8.14 -10.37 16.72
C GLN A 113 -6.77 -9.80 17.09
N ASN A 114 -6.54 -8.55 16.70
CA ASN A 114 -5.29 -7.88 16.92
C ASN A 114 -5.14 -7.70 18.40
N SER A 115 -4.01 -8.18 18.91
CA SER A 115 -3.61 -8.07 20.31
C SER A 115 -3.47 -6.62 20.77
N LEU A 116 -3.52 -5.63 19.88
CA LEU A 116 -3.36 -4.21 20.17
C LEU A 116 -4.60 -3.42 19.79
N ASN A 117 -5.01 -2.51 20.67
CA ASN A 117 -6.02 -1.52 20.36
C ASN A 117 -5.45 -0.48 19.41
N TYR A 118 -6.21 -0.13 18.37
CA TYR A 118 -5.84 0.84 17.36
C TYR A 118 -6.93 1.89 17.21
N ARG A 119 -6.52 3.05 16.69
CA ARG A 119 -7.43 4.09 16.21
C ARG A 119 -7.09 4.44 14.77
N ILE A 120 -8.12 4.78 14.00
CA ILE A 120 -7.95 5.35 12.67
C ILE A 120 -7.76 6.85 12.83
N VAL A 121 -6.70 7.38 12.23
CA VAL A 121 -6.32 8.79 12.28
C VAL A 121 -6.05 9.30 10.88
N ILE A 122 -5.90 10.62 10.72
CA ILE A 122 -5.37 11.18 9.50
C ILE A 122 -3.85 11.21 9.59
N ILE A 123 -3.16 10.57 8.65
CA ILE A 123 -1.74 10.81 8.41
C ILE A 123 -1.65 12.12 7.65
N PRO A 124 -1.19 13.20 8.31
CA PRO A 124 -1.25 14.51 7.70
C PRO A 124 -0.21 14.61 6.58
N GLY A 125 -0.64 15.15 5.44
CA GLY A 125 0.28 15.64 4.43
C GLY A 125 0.92 16.96 4.84
N LYS A 126 1.44 17.70 3.86
CA LYS A 126 1.99 19.06 4.08
C LYS A 126 0.91 20.14 4.25
N CYS A 127 -0.36 19.82 4.03
CA CYS A 127 -1.45 20.78 4.12
C CYS A 127 -1.83 21.10 5.56
N SER A 128 -2.08 22.39 5.84
CA SER A 128 -2.46 22.91 7.16
C SER A 128 -3.73 22.26 7.72
N ILE A 129 -4.69 21.94 6.86
CA ILE A 129 -5.95 21.28 7.27
C ILE A 129 -5.70 19.84 7.69
N CYS A 130 -4.81 19.13 7.03
CA CYS A 130 -4.50 17.77 7.47
C CYS A 130 -3.81 17.75 8.82
N GLN A 131 -2.92 18.72 9.05
CA GLN A 131 -2.24 18.87 10.33
C GLN A 131 -3.22 19.15 11.48
N SER A 132 -4.28 19.93 11.24
CA SER A 132 -5.30 20.20 12.26
C SER A 132 -6.17 18.99 12.59
N GLU A 133 -6.14 17.94 11.76
CA GLU A 133 -6.92 16.71 11.98
C GLU A 133 -6.07 15.49 12.38
N LYS A 134 -4.74 15.63 12.56
CA LYS A 134 -3.83 14.49 12.78
C LYS A 134 -4.21 13.59 13.98
N ASP A 135 -4.82 14.18 15.00
CA ASP A 135 -5.13 13.50 16.26
C ASP A 135 -6.61 13.14 16.40
N LYS A 136 -7.43 13.44 15.38
CA LYS A 136 -8.84 13.03 15.35
C LYS A 136 -8.94 11.52 15.16
N ASN A 137 -9.84 10.90 15.90
CA ASN A 137 -10.16 9.49 15.80
C ASN A 137 -11.33 9.32 14.82
N TYR A 138 -11.21 8.36 13.91
CA TYR A 138 -12.24 8.01 12.95
C TYR A 138 -12.66 6.55 13.14
N THR A 139 -13.89 6.24 12.78
CA THR A 139 -14.39 4.85 12.69
C THR A 139 -14.11 4.26 11.31
N ILE A 140 -14.23 2.92 11.20
CA ILE A 140 -14.13 2.23 9.91
C ILE A 140 -15.26 2.71 8.97
N GLU A 141 -16.47 2.92 9.51
CA GLU A 141 -17.63 3.40 8.78
C GLU A 141 -17.41 4.81 8.22
N GLU A 142 -16.83 5.71 9.00
CA GLU A 142 -16.50 7.08 8.55
C GLU A 142 -15.49 7.06 7.41
N MET A 143 -14.45 6.23 7.52
CA MET A 143 -13.46 6.03 6.46
C MET A 143 -14.10 5.43 5.19
N ARG A 144 -14.94 4.40 5.34
CA ARG A 144 -15.66 3.75 4.22
C ARG A 144 -16.54 4.75 3.47
N SER A 145 -17.17 5.67 4.21
CA SER A 145 -18.10 6.66 3.66
C SER A 145 -17.39 7.85 3.03
N ASN A 146 -16.16 8.18 3.47
CA ASN A 146 -15.39 9.34 3.02
C ASN A 146 -13.96 8.95 2.63
N PRO A 147 -13.78 8.13 1.57
CA PRO A 147 -12.53 7.44 1.26
C PRO A 147 -11.34 8.35 0.93
N VAL A 148 -11.66 9.53 0.40
CA VAL A 148 -10.75 10.62 0.14
C VAL A 148 -11.19 11.74 1.05
N ILE A 149 -10.28 12.23 1.89
CA ILE A 149 -10.58 13.33 2.82
C ILE A 149 -10.56 14.62 2.00
N PRO A 150 -11.72 15.11 1.51
CA PRO A 150 -11.74 16.24 0.62
C PRO A 150 -11.73 17.46 1.52
N HIS A 151 -10.55 17.89 1.92
CA HIS A 151 -10.42 19.17 2.61
C HIS A 151 -10.82 20.26 1.62
N LYS A 152 -12.03 20.81 1.79
CA LYS A 152 -12.60 21.85 0.91
C LYS A 152 -11.67 23.05 0.73
N ASN A 153 -10.83 23.34 1.73
CA ASN A 153 -9.91 24.47 1.75
C ASN A 153 -8.43 24.03 1.69
N CYS A 154 -8.12 22.88 1.10
CA CYS A 154 -6.76 22.35 1.06
C CYS A 154 -5.78 23.33 0.40
N ASP A 155 -4.67 23.62 1.08
CA ASP A 155 -3.58 24.50 0.60
C ASP A 155 -2.45 23.70 -0.10
N CYS A 156 -2.61 22.39 -0.32
CA CYS A 156 -1.65 21.63 -1.11
C CYS A 156 -1.57 22.16 -2.54
N SER A 157 -0.37 22.54 -2.98
CA SER A 157 -0.09 22.79 -4.40
C SER A 157 -0.06 21.45 -5.18
N GLY A 158 -0.73 21.40 -6.33
CA GLY A 158 -0.73 20.23 -7.23
C GLY A 158 -2.02 19.41 -7.24
N PHE A 159 -1.91 18.08 -7.28
CA PHE A 159 -2.96 17.08 -7.55
C PHE A 159 -4.04 16.90 -6.44
N GLY A 160 -4.33 17.96 -5.68
CA GLY A 160 -5.27 17.99 -4.55
C GLY A 160 -4.69 17.40 -3.26
N CYS A 161 -5.49 17.43 -2.20
CA CYS A 161 -5.11 16.93 -0.88
C CYS A 161 -4.63 15.47 -0.95
N ILE A 162 -3.43 15.20 -0.43
CA ILE A 162 -2.83 13.86 -0.32
C ILE A 162 -3.10 13.21 1.05
N CYS A 163 -4.07 13.75 1.80
CA CYS A 163 -4.33 13.33 3.15
C CYS A 163 -5.15 12.05 3.19
N MET A 164 -4.84 11.26 4.20
CA MET A 164 -4.89 9.82 4.08
C MET A 164 -5.19 9.26 5.45
N TYR A 165 -6.18 8.38 5.56
CA TYR A 165 -6.37 7.61 6.78
C TYR A 165 -5.15 6.74 7.05
N GLY A 166 -4.77 6.62 8.31
CA GLY A 166 -3.77 5.69 8.80
C GLY A 166 -4.20 5.07 10.12
N LEU A 167 -3.40 4.11 10.56
CA LEU A 167 -3.56 3.47 11.86
C LEU A 167 -2.49 3.95 12.79
N THR A 168 -2.88 4.18 14.04
CA THR A 168 -1.94 4.29 15.13
C THR A 168 -2.41 3.43 16.29
N THR A 169 -1.46 2.70 16.88
CA THR A 169 -1.69 1.92 18.10
C THR A 169 -1.98 2.87 19.25
N LEU A 170 -2.98 2.56 20.06
CA LEU A 170 -3.27 3.34 21.26
C LEU A 170 -2.15 3.16 22.29
N ARG A 171 -1.88 4.26 23.00
CA ARG A 171 -0.93 4.30 24.11
C ARG A 171 -1.62 4.87 25.34
N ASP A 172 -1.24 4.38 26.51
CA ASP A 172 -1.70 4.92 27.78
C ASP A 172 -0.96 6.24 28.14
N GLU A 173 -1.26 6.78 29.32
CA GLU A 173 -0.65 8.00 29.85
C GLU A 173 0.88 7.90 30.07
N ASN A 174 1.42 6.68 30.18
CA ASN A 174 2.84 6.42 30.34
C ASN A 174 3.55 6.18 28.99
N GLY A 175 2.78 6.15 27.89
CA GLY A 175 3.27 5.86 26.56
C GLY A 175 3.36 4.37 26.25
N ASP A 176 2.84 3.48 27.10
CA ASP A 176 2.80 2.04 26.87
C ASP A 176 1.68 1.65 25.91
N LEU A 177 1.89 0.59 25.13
CA LEU A 177 0.90 0.10 24.16
C LEU A 177 -0.31 -0.51 24.88
N ILE A 178 -1.52 -0.14 24.45
CA ILE A 178 -2.76 -0.72 24.97
C ILE A 178 -3.10 -1.98 24.19
N TRP A 179 -3.18 -3.11 24.89
CA TRP A 179 -3.54 -4.41 24.32
C TRP A 179 -5.07 -4.58 24.27
N ASN A 180 -5.54 -5.34 23.29
CA ASN A 180 -6.94 -5.72 23.16
C ASN A 180 -7.20 -6.96 24.01
N GLU A 181 -7.91 -6.78 25.13
CA GLU A 181 -8.16 -7.82 26.12
C GLU A 181 -8.99 -8.99 25.56
N ASP A 182 -9.86 -8.73 24.59
CA ASP A 182 -10.73 -9.77 23.97
C ASP A 182 -9.97 -10.73 23.04
N SER A 183 -8.76 -10.34 22.64
CA SER A 183 -7.88 -11.13 21.76
C SER A 183 -6.74 -11.83 22.51
N PHE A 184 -6.63 -11.58 23.82
CA PHE A 184 -5.52 -12.09 24.63
C PHE A 184 -5.89 -13.47 25.18
N ASP A 185 -5.38 -14.53 24.54
CA ASP A 185 -5.48 -15.88 25.08
C ASP A 185 -4.68 -15.95 26.40
N TYR A 186 -5.41 -15.99 27.52
CA TYR A 186 -4.90 -15.95 28.90
C TYR A 186 -4.05 -17.18 29.29
N THR A 187 -3.79 -18.11 28.37
CA THR A 187 -2.97 -19.31 28.63
C THR A 187 -1.47 -18.99 28.81
N ASN A 188 -1.00 -17.79 28.49
CA ASN A 188 0.38 -17.34 28.77
C ASN A 188 0.48 -16.37 29.97
N LYS A 189 -0.11 -16.74 31.11
CA LYS A 189 0.13 -16.07 32.40
C LYS A 189 1.57 -16.30 32.86
N SER A 190 2.51 -15.42 32.50
CA SER A 190 3.73 -15.10 33.30
C SER A 190 4.80 -14.28 32.56
N ARG A 191 4.50 -13.61 31.45
CA ARG A 191 5.44 -12.62 30.90
C ARG A 191 4.85 -11.22 31.00
N LYS A 192 5.12 -10.56 32.14
CA LYS A 192 5.43 -9.12 32.11
C LYS A 192 6.66 -8.97 31.21
N ILE A 193 6.46 -8.95 29.91
CA ILE A 193 7.50 -8.59 28.97
C ILE A 193 7.71 -7.10 29.24
N LYS A 194 8.75 -6.78 30.02
CA LYS A 194 9.35 -5.45 29.93
C LYS A 194 9.58 -5.22 28.45
N THR A 195 8.86 -4.26 27.89
CA THR A 195 8.97 -3.80 26.51
C THR A 195 10.40 -3.33 26.32
N ASN A 196 11.30 -4.27 26.01
CA ASN A 196 12.55 -3.92 25.38
C ASN A 196 12.16 -3.26 24.05
N ASP A 197 12.85 -2.18 23.71
CA ASP A 197 12.70 -1.40 22.46
C ASP A 197 12.64 -2.24 21.17
N LYS A 198 12.95 -3.53 21.26
CA LYS A 198 12.86 -4.54 20.22
C LYS A 198 11.43 -4.83 19.73
N LEU A 199 10.41 -4.88 20.60
CA LEU A 199 9.01 -5.14 20.19
C LEU A 199 8.35 -3.90 19.55
N ALA A 200 8.69 -2.70 20.04
CA ALA A 200 8.33 -1.45 19.37
C ALA A 200 8.91 -1.38 17.94
N ARG A 201 10.06 -2.01 17.70
CA ARG A 201 10.68 -2.16 16.36
C ARG A 201 10.04 -3.25 15.50
N GLU A 202 9.24 -4.17 16.03
CA GLU A 202 8.63 -5.26 15.26
C GLU A 202 7.28 -4.84 14.65
N GLY A 203 6.41 -4.15 15.41
CA GLY A 203 5.19 -3.53 14.87
C GLY A 203 5.49 -2.33 13.96
N ALA A 204 6.43 -1.47 14.38
CA ALA A 204 7.02 -0.50 13.47
C ALA A 204 7.77 -1.20 12.34
N GLY A 205 8.29 -2.41 12.54
CA GLY A 205 9.02 -3.22 11.57
C GLY A 205 8.15 -3.72 10.43
N ALA A 206 6.87 -4.01 10.65
CA ALA A 206 5.93 -4.34 9.56
C ALA A 206 5.62 -3.10 8.69
N ILE A 207 5.38 -1.94 9.33
CA ILE A 207 5.15 -0.64 8.67
C ILE A 207 6.43 -0.13 7.98
N ILE A 208 7.59 -0.29 8.63
CA ILE A 208 8.92 0.05 8.13
C ILE A 208 9.38 -0.95 7.08
N SER A 209 9.00 -2.24 7.13
CA SER A 209 9.25 -3.21 6.05
C SER A 209 8.46 -2.81 4.80
N PHE A 210 7.20 -2.40 4.98
CA PHE A 210 6.39 -1.79 3.93
C PHE A 210 7.05 -0.52 3.36
N LEU A 211 7.68 0.31 4.19
CA LEU A 211 8.38 1.54 3.75
C LEU A 211 9.84 1.30 3.27
N ASN A 212 10.52 0.23 3.71
CA ASN A 212 11.93 -0.07 3.42
C ASN A 212 12.11 -0.90 2.14
N LEU A 213 11.05 -1.56 1.66
CA LEU A 213 10.93 -1.99 0.26
C LEU A 213 11.26 -0.84 -0.71
N PHE A 214 11.11 0.42 -0.26
CA PHE A 214 11.35 1.63 -1.04
C PHE A 214 12.66 2.36 -0.73
N LYS A 215 13.55 1.83 0.12
CA LYS A 215 14.85 2.47 0.45
C LYS A 215 16.06 1.97 -0.35
N LYS A 216 15.91 1.07 -1.32
CA LYS A 216 17.03 0.74 -2.22
C LYS A 216 17.04 1.62 -3.48
N LYS A 217 17.93 2.62 -3.40
CA LYS A 217 18.59 3.43 -4.45
C LYS A 217 17.79 4.60 -5.04
N ARG A 218 18.05 5.79 -4.49
CA ARG A 218 18.54 6.91 -5.30
C ARG A 218 20.04 6.74 -5.49
#